data_AF-A0A285K2W8-F1
#
_entry.id   AF-A0A285K2W8-F1
#
_cell.length_a   1.000
_cell.length_b   1.000
_cell.length_c   1.000
_cell.angle_alpha   90.00
_cell.angle_beta   90.00
_cell.angle_gamma   90.00
#
_symmetry.space_group_name_H-M   'P 1'
#
loop_
_entity.id
_entity.type
_entity.pdbx_description
1 polymer ?
#
loop_
_entity_poly.entity_id
_entity_poly.type
_entity_poly.pdbx_seq_one_letter_code
_entity_poly.pdbx_strand_id
1 'polypeptide(L)'
;MIRFRFELYPLDEVSPWGGEQPALHWFGLTEGWYWIEVGGHELLRRARADYHPPYVDYYLARLWEDVNMLTPQVLEVVPSELEPFIASEQEGEFEDDSDEEAAAFWHCEHYLDFGYIRNAPRVRLWRTVNGDRDEVTLDWRHHDDGDIGFTAGPAVRVSVPTADYLEAVRALDRELMAAMRKRIQEIERRGGLPGVEIDLAGLEREHEDRTRWLRLNLARSIETDWAAITRGAR
;
A
#
# COMPACT_ATOMS: atom_id res chain seq x y z
N MET A 1 -7.00 9.95 -12.58
CA MET A 1 -6.95 8.48 -12.55
C MET A 1 -5.71 8.02 -11.81
N ILE A 2 -5.89 7.00 -10.97
CA ILE A 2 -4.86 6.31 -10.19
C ILE A 2 -4.95 4.81 -10.51
N ARG A 3 -3.83 4.08 -10.52
CA ARG A 3 -3.78 2.61 -10.64
C ARG A 3 -2.63 2.03 -9.84
N PHE A 4 -2.87 0.94 -9.14
CA PHE A 4 -1.84 0.08 -8.59
C PHE A 4 -1.51 -0.99 -9.62
N ARG A 5 -0.23 -1.17 -9.93
CA ARG A 5 0.23 -2.07 -10.99
C ARG A 5 1.21 -3.06 -10.41
N PHE A 6 1.18 -4.28 -10.94
CA PHE A 6 2.10 -5.31 -10.51
C PHE A 6 2.29 -6.39 -11.57
N GLU A 7 3.38 -7.11 -11.42
CA GLU A 7 3.69 -8.35 -12.13
C GLU A 7 4.30 -9.33 -11.13
N LEU A 8 3.77 -10.56 -11.05
CA LEU A 8 4.26 -11.57 -10.12
C LEU A 8 5.29 -12.48 -10.81
N TYR A 9 6.34 -12.88 -10.09
CA TYR A 9 7.39 -13.78 -10.61
C TYR A 9 6.81 -15.08 -11.14
N PRO A 10 7.33 -15.67 -12.22
CA PRO A 10 6.98 -17.04 -12.61
C PRO A 10 7.02 -17.98 -11.39
N LEU A 11 6.07 -18.91 -11.32
CA LEU A 11 5.91 -19.76 -10.12
C LEU A 11 7.20 -20.53 -9.76
N ASP A 12 7.98 -20.93 -10.77
CA ASP A 12 9.24 -21.65 -10.64
C ASP A 12 10.42 -20.74 -10.21
N GLU A 13 10.23 -19.43 -10.19
CA GLU A 13 11.21 -18.41 -9.79
C GLU A 13 10.90 -17.81 -8.42
N VAL A 14 9.77 -18.18 -7.80
CA VAL A 14 9.42 -17.70 -6.45
C VAL A 14 10.36 -18.32 -5.42
N SER A 15 10.95 -17.46 -4.60
CA SER A 15 11.89 -17.80 -3.53
C SER A 15 11.16 -18.50 -2.38
N PRO A 16 11.48 -19.77 -2.07
CA PRO A 16 10.94 -20.42 -0.88
C PRO A 16 11.59 -19.84 0.39
N TRP A 17 10.86 -19.96 1.49
CA TRP A 17 11.27 -19.45 2.80
C TRP A 17 11.82 -20.58 3.66
N GLY A 18 12.77 -20.28 4.54
CA GLY A 18 13.41 -21.29 5.37
C GLY A 18 14.68 -21.87 4.72
N GLY A 19 15.58 -22.37 5.55
CA GLY A 19 16.87 -22.90 5.12
C GLY A 19 16.76 -24.36 4.67
N GLU A 20 17.05 -25.28 5.58
CA GLU A 20 17.08 -26.73 5.29
C GLU A 20 15.70 -27.33 4.97
N GLN A 21 14.62 -26.62 5.33
CA GLN A 21 13.24 -26.98 5.04
C GLN A 21 12.57 -25.81 4.31
N PRO A 22 12.79 -25.67 2.99
CA PRO A 22 12.18 -24.60 2.22
C PRO A 22 10.67 -24.79 2.16
N ALA A 23 9.91 -23.76 2.48
CA ALA A 23 8.46 -23.76 2.49
C ALA A 23 7.90 -22.52 1.77
N LEU A 24 6.73 -22.65 1.16
CA LEU A 24 6.00 -21.53 0.58
C LEU A 24 4.60 -21.41 1.19
N HIS A 25 4.25 -20.19 1.53
CA HIS A 25 2.95 -19.78 2.05
C HIS A 25 2.39 -18.66 1.18
N TRP A 26 1.13 -18.26 1.43
CA TRP A 26 0.41 -17.34 0.54
C TRP A 26 1.16 -16.03 0.28
N PHE A 27 1.74 -15.43 1.33
CA PHE A 27 2.52 -14.19 1.23
C PHE A 27 3.72 -14.35 0.29
N GLY A 28 4.52 -15.41 0.45
CA GLY A 28 5.69 -15.67 -0.41
C GLY A 28 5.32 -15.82 -1.89
N LEU A 29 4.15 -16.39 -2.20
CA LEU A 29 3.67 -16.54 -3.57
C LEU A 29 3.31 -15.22 -4.28
N THR A 30 3.29 -14.10 -3.54
CA THR A 30 3.08 -12.74 -4.07
C THR A 30 4.37 -12.01 -4.43
N GLU A 31 5.51 -12.70 -4.43
CA GLU A 31 6.79 -12.15 -4.90
C GLU A 31 6.68 -11.65 -6.34
N GLY A 32 7.17 -10.43 -6.58
CA GLY A 32 6.98 -9.74 -7.82
C GLY A 32 7.42 -8.29 -7.78
N TRP A 33 7.02 -7.55 -8.81
CA TRP A 33 7.27 -6.13 -8.92
C TRP A 33 5.98 -5.33 -8.87
N TYR A 34 6.03 -4.11 -8.35
CA TYR A 34 4.88 -3.21 -8.37
C TYR A 34 5.25 -1.72 -8.43
N TRP A 35 4.27 -0.93 -8.87
CA TRP A 35 4.35 0.53 -8.97
C TRP A 35 2.96 1.17 -8.90
N ILE A 36 2.92 2.50 -8.81
CA ILE A 36 1.66 3.26 -8.76
C ILE A 36 1.66 4.28 -9.91
N GLU A 37 0.66 4.20 -10.78
CA GLU A 37 0.39 5.21 -11.80
C GLU A 37 -0.59 6.25 -11.24
N VAL A 38 -0.22 7.53 -11.20
CA VAL A 38 -1.13 8.61 -10.75
C VAL A 38 -0.79 9.93 -11.40
N GLY A 39 -1.77 10.62 -11.99
CA GLY A 39 -1.57 11.95 -12.56
C GLY A 39 -0.51 12.04 -13.67
N GLY A 40 -0.21 10.94 -14.36
CA GLY A 40 0.87 10.88 -15.35
C GLY A 40 2.26 10.58 -14.76
N HIS A 41 2.36 10.33 -13.46
CA HIS A 41 3.56 9.88 -12.78
C HIS A 41 3.55 8.36 -12.58
N GLU A 42 4.72 7.74 -12.66
CA GLU A 42 4.99 6.37 -12.21
C GLU A 42 5.78 6.44 -10.90
N LEU A 43 5.06 6.37 -9.77
CA LEU A 43 5.68 6.29 -8.46
C LEU A 43 6.29 4.90 -8.27
N LEU A 44 7.33 4.80 -7.43
CA LEU A 44 8.07 3.57 -7.14
C LEU A 44 8.88 2.98 -8.31
N ARG A 45 8.96 3.67 -9.46
CA ARG A 45 9.92 3.34 -10.52
C ARG A 45 11.31 3.87 -10.19
N ARG A 46 12.30 2.98 -10.06
CA ARG A 46 13.71 3.28 -9.74
C ARG A 46 14.39 4.05 -10.88
N ALA A 47 15.25 5.01 -10.54
CA ALA A 47 15.94 5.87 -11.51
C ALA A 47 17.41 5.50 -11.78
N ARG A 48 18.11 4.88 -10.81
CA ARG A 48 19.59 4.82 -10.79
C ARG A 48 20.22 3.43 -10.80
N ALA A 49 19.41 2.39 -10.85
CA ALA A 49 19.92 1.05 -10.81
C ALA A 49 19.47 0.27 -12.04
N ASP A 50 20.31 -0.64 -12.49
CA ASP A 50 20.05 -1.60 -13.57
C ASP A 50 19.04 -2.68 -13.12
N TYR A 51 18.09 -2.31 -12.24
CA TYR A 51 16.97 -3.17 -11.89
C TYR A 51 16.12 -3.38 -13.14
N HIS A 52 16.02 -4.64 -13.55
CA HIS A 52 15.16 -5.06 -14.63
C HIS A 52 14.18 -6.11 -14.08
N PRO A 53 12.89 -5.77 -13.98
CA PRO A 53 12.25 -4.46 -14.23
C PRO A 53 12.62 -3.35 -13.22
N PRO A 54 12.49 -2.05 -13.58
CA PRO A 54 12.95 -0.92 -12.76
C PRO A 54 11.93 -0.54 -11.67
N TYR A 55 11.29 -1.51 -11.04
CA TYR A 55 10.22 -1.29 -10.07
C TYR A 55 10.61 -1.84 -8.70
N VAL A 56 9.76 -1.60 -7.69
CA VAL A 56 9.96 -2.21 -6.39
C VAL A 56 9.77 -3.71 -6.52
N ASP A 57 10.83 -4.46 -6.20
CA ASP A 57 10.88 -5.91 -6.22
C ASP A 57 10.69 -6.44 -4.80
N TYR A 58 9.45 -6.84 -4.48
CA TYR A 58 9.06 -7.26 -3.14
C TYR A 58 7.72 -8.01 -3.18
N TYR A 59 7.34 -8.60 -2.05
CA TYR A 59 6.04 -9.24 -1.88
C TYR A 59 4.89 -8.23 -2.00
N LEU A 60 4.08 -8.37 -3.06
CA LEU A 60 2.95 -7.50 -3.35
C LEU A 60 1.90 -7.52 -2.23
N ALA A 61 1.84 -8.61 -1.45
CA ALA A 61 0.99 -8.71 -0.27
C ALA A 61 1.15 -7.51 0.67
N ARG A 62 2.35 -6.96 0.87
CA ARG A 62 2.54 -5.78 1.74
C ARG A 62 1.79 -4.56 1.24
N LEU A 63 1.97 -4.21 -0.03
CA LEU A 63 1.23 -3.10 -0.63
C LEU A 63 -0.29 -3.32 -0.57
N TRP A 64 -0.76 -4.53 -0.90
CA TRP A 64 -2.18 -4.85 -0.87
C TRP A 64 -2.77 -4.80 0.55
N GLU A 65 -2.05 -5.31 1.55
CA GLU A 65 -2.44 -5.25 2.96
C GLU A 65 -2.55 -3.79 3.42
N ASP A 66 -1.52 -2.98 3.16
CA ASP A 66 -1.48 -1.58 3.58
C ASP A 66 -2.58 -0.76 2.89
N VAL A 67 -2.77 -0.93 1.58
CA VAL A 67 -3.86 -0.27 0.84
C VAL A 67 -5.22 -0.67 1.43
N ASN A 68 -5.46 -1.95 1.70
CA ASN A 68 -6.73 -2.41 2.26
C ASN A 68 -6.98 -1.89 3.67
N MET A 69 -5.95 -1.84 4.52
CA MET A 69 -6.05 -1.35 5.89
C MET A 69 -6.23 0.17 5.94
N LEU A 70 -5.56 0.90 5.04
CA LEU A 70 -5.56 2.36 5.01
C LEU A 70 -6.80 2.93 4.31
N THR A 71 -7.37 2.24 3.32
CA THR A 71 -8.50 2.73 2.51
C THR A 71 -9.67 3.28 3.36
N PRO A 72 -10.16 2.61 4.41
CA PRO A 72 -11.25 3.15 5.23
C PRO A 72 -10.92 4.51 5.86
N GLN A 73 -9.67 4.70 6.29
CA GLN A 73 -9.19 5.97 6.87
C GLN A 73 -9.09 7.04 5.78
N VAL A 74 -8.61 6.69 4.59
CA VAL A 74 -8.54 7.61 3.43
C VAL A 74 -9.93 8.08 3.00
N LEU A 75 -10.95 7.24 3.14
CA LEU A 75 -12.33 7.58 2.76
C LEU A 75 -13.03 8.48 3.78
N GLU A 76 -12.49 8.63 4.98
CA GLU A 76 -12.96 9.62 5.94
C GLU A 76 -12.66 11.03 5.42
N VAL A 77 -13.66 11.92 5.49
CA VAL A 77 -13.51 13.29 4.97
C VAL A 77 -12.71 14.10 5.98
N VAL A 78 -11.57 14.60 5.54
CA VAL A 78 -10.77 15.56 6.29
C VAL A 78 -11.51 16.90 6.38
N PRO A 79 -11.63 17.49 7.58
CA PRO A 79 -12.07 18.88 7.75
C PRO A 79 -11.15 19.85 7.01
N SER A 80 -11.73 20.79 6.26
CA SER A 80 -10.99 21.73 5.40
C SER A 80 -9.91 22.54 6.14
N GLU A 81 -10.15 22.86 7.41
CA GLU A 81 -9.23 23.58 8.29
C GLU A 81 -7.95 22.78 8.62
N LEU A 82 -7.99 21.45 8.49
CA LEU A 82 -6.87 20.54 8.74
C LEU A 82 -6.08 20.22 7.48
N GLU A 83 -6.54 20.61 6.29
CA GLU A 83 -5.80 20.36 5.05
C GLU A 83 -4.36 20.88 5.09
N PRO A 84 -4.07 22.10 5.59
CA PRO A 84 -2.69 22.59 5.68
C PRO A 84 -1.82 21.75 6.62
N PHE A 85 -2.39 21.28 7.75
CA PHE A 85 -1.71 20.41 8.71
C PHE A 85 -1.39 19.05 8.09
N ILE A 86 -2.38 18.41 7.48
CA ILE A 86 -2.25 17.09 6.84
C ILE A 86 -1.25 17.14 5.67
N ALA A 87 -1.26 18.23 4.92
CA ALA A 87 -0.35 18.47 3.81
C ALA A 87 1.08 18.82 4.24
N SER A 88 1.33 19.05 5.53
CA SER A 88 2.63 19.43 6.06
C SER A 88 3.55 18.24 6.28
N GLU A 89 4.85 18.49 6.11
CA GLU A 89 5.90 17.61 6.61
C GLU A 89 6.06 17.94 8.10
N GLN A 90 5.61 17.03 8.97
CA GLN A 90 5.80 17.21 10.40
C GLN A 90 7.10 16.50 10.77
N GLU A 91 8.08 17.30 11.18
CA GLU A 91 9.35 16.88 11.74
C GLU A 91 9.35 17.35 13.20
N GLY A 92 9.28 16.43 14.16
CA GLY A 92 9.30 16.79 15.58
C GLY A 92 9.03 15.61 16.51
N GLU A 93 9.59 15.70 17.72
CA GLU A 93 9.17 14.92 18.88
C GLU A 93 7.92 15.60 19.46
N PHE A 94 6.85 14.85 19.66
CA PHE A 94 5.65 15.37 20.29
C PHE A 94 5.84 15.37 21.80
N GLU A 95 5.47 16.47 22.45
CA GLU A 95 5.39 16.48 23.91
C GLU A 95 4.21 15.60 24.35
N ASP A 96 4.30 15.06 25.56
CA ASP A 96 3.36 14.09 26.14
C ASP A 96 2.03 14.77 26.57
N ASP A 97 1.42 15.56 25.68
CA ASP A 97 0.05 16.08 25.78
C ASP A 97 -0.87 15.32 24.83
N SER A 98 -2.02 14.86 25.34
CA SER A 98 -2.96 13.97 24.67
C SER A 98 -3.51 14.48 23.33
N ASP A 99 -3.62 15.80 23.15
CA ASP A 99 -4.11 16.39 21.89
C ASP A 99 -3.00 16.48 20.84
N GLU A 100 -1.77 16.86 21.23
CA GLU A 100 -0.59 16.83 20.34
C GLU A 100 -0.26 15.39 19.93
N GLU A 101 -0.37 14.45 20.86
CA GLU A 101 -0.25 13.01 20.61
C GLU A 101 -1.30 12.52 19.59
N ALA A 102 -2.54 13.00 19.65
CA ALA A 102 -3.57 12.63 18.67
C ALA A 102 -3.22 13.12 17.25
N ALA A 103 -2.75 14.36 17.13
CA ALA A 103 -2.29 14.92 15.85
C ALA A 103 -1.04 14.19 15.31
N ALA A 104 -0.11 13.84 16.21
CA ALA A 104 1.07 13.03 15.93
C ALA A 104 0.72 11.67 15.37
N PHE A 105 -0.14 10.96 16.10
CA PHE A 105 -0.55 9.62 15.79
C PHE A 105 -1.26 9.59 14.44
N TRP A 106 -2.10 10.60 14.16
CA TRP A 106 -2.69 10.75 12.84
C TRP A 106 -1.61 10.87 11.75
N HIS A 107 -0.62 11.75 11.92
CA HIS A 107 0.46 11.94 10.93
C HIS A 107 1.28 10.68 10.68
N CYS A 108 1.51 9.89 11.73
CA CYS A 108 2.29 8.64 11.75
C CYS A 108 1.54 7.41 11.24
N GLU A 109 0.21 7.37 11.28
CA GLU A 109 -0.55 6.17 10.89
C GLU A 109 -1.21 6.29 9.51
N HIS A 110 -1.28 7.50 8.93
CA HIS A 110 -2.02 7.77 7.69
C HIS A 110 -1.16 7.76 6.42
N TYR A 111 -0.21 6.84 6.30
CA TYR A 111 0.61 6.68 5.09
C TYR A 111 0.76 5.22 4.67
N LEU A 112 1.05 4.99 3.38
CA LEU A 112 1.44 3.68 2.89
C LEU A 112 2.85 3.34 3.35
N ASP A 113 2.98 2.30 4.18
CA ASP A 113 4.26 1.88 4.72
C ASP A 113 5.12 1.22 3.63
N PHE A 114 6.28 1.81 3.39
CA PHE A 114 7.31 1.26 2.52
C PHE A 114 8.59 0.95 3.30
N GLY A 115 8.57 0.86 4.63
CA GLY A 115 9.74 0.63 5.48
C GLY A 115 10.53 -0.64 5.15
N TYR A 116 9.94 -1.57 4.41
CA TYR A 116 10.60 -2.77 3.89
C TYR A 116 11.45 -2.53 2.62
N ILE A 117 11.44 -1.33 2.03
CA ILE A 117 12.32 -0.96 0.91
C ILE A 117 13.40 0.03 1.36
N ARG A 118 14.63 -0.11 0.82
CA ARG A 118 15.70 0.89 1.06
C ARG A 118 15.29 2.25 0.50
N ASN A 119 15.62 3.29 1.28
CA ASN A 119 15.28 4.70 1.05
C ASN A 119 13.81 4.87 0.65
N ALA A 120 12.92 4.47 1.56
CA ALA A 120 11.49 4.43 1.33
C ALA A 120 10.89 5.83 1.15
N PRO A 121 10.04 6.04 0.13
CA PRO A 121 9.25 7.25 0.02
C PRO A 121 8.13 7.25 1.06
N ARG A 122 7.63 8.43 1.41
CA ARG A 122 6.39 8.58 2.18
C ARG A 122 5.25 8.86 1.22
N VAL A 123 4.16 8.11 1.34
CA VAL A 123 2.95 8.31 0.52
C VAL A 123 1.74 8.45 1.43
N ARG A 124 1.23 9.67 1.55
CA ARG A 124 0.02 9.98 2.32
C ARG A 124 -1.17 10.11 1.39
N LEU A 125 -2.33 9.67 1.85
CA LEU A 125 -3.58 9.86 1.13
C LEU A 125 -4.66 10.42 2.07
N TRP A 126 -5.46 11.35 1.57
CA TRP A 126 -6.61 11.88 2.32
C TRP A 126 -7.71 12.34 1.38
N ARG A 127 -8.97 12.25 1.84
CA ARG A 127 -10.13 12.71 1.10
C ARG A 127 -10.57 14.09 1.56
N THR A 128 -10.95 14.92 0.60
CA THR A 128 -11.58 16.23 0.84
C THR A 128 -12.88 16.31 0.04
N VAL A 129 -13.85 17.08 0.55
CA VAL A 129 -15.09 17.38 -0.15
C VAL A 129 -15.29 18.88 -0.19
N ASN A 130 -15.13 19.46 -1.38
CA ASN A 130 -15.18 20.90 -1.62
C ASN A 130 -16.26 21.22 -2.68
N GLY A 131 -17.47 21.50 -2.21
CA GLY A 131 -18.64 21.66 -3.07
C GLY A 131 -18.98 20.34 -3.79
N ASP A 132 -18.99 20.36 -5.12
CA ASP A 132 -19.25 19.17 -5.95
C ASP A 132 -17.99 18.30 -6.18
N ARG A 133 -16.84 18.69 -5.63
CA ARG A 133 -15.59 17.92 -5.77
C ARG A 133 -15.39 17.01 -4.57
N ASP A 134 -15.38 15.71 -4.84
CA ASP A 134 -15.04 14.66 -3.88
C ASP A 134 -13.78 13.95 -4.38
N GLU A 135 -12.64 14.28 -3.75
CA GLU A 135 -11.33 13.92 -4.24
C GLU A 135 -10.45 13.33 -3.14
N VAL A 136 -9.68 12.31 -3.51
CA VAL A 136 -8.56 11.79 -2.72
C VAL A 136 -7.28 12.42 -3.25
N THR A 137 -6.54 13.08 -2.37
CA THR A 137 -5.20 13.60 -2.65
C THR A 137 -4.16 12.58 -2.24
N LEU A 138 -3.25 12.26 -3.15
CA LEU A 138 -2.03 11.51 -2.89
C LEU A 138 -0.87 12.51 -2.80
N ASP A 139 -0.15 12.48 -1.69
CA ASP A 139 1.11 13.21 -1.49
C ASP A 139 2.26 12.22 -1.35
N TRP A 140 3.15 12.26 -2.32
CA TRP A 140 4.38 11.51 -2.36
C TRP A 140 5.54 12.42 -1.99
N ARG A 141 6.41 11.94 -1.09
CA ARG A 141 7.66 12.58 -0.69
C ARG A 141 8.80 11.59 -0.72
N HIS A 142 9.93 12.00 -1.28
CA HIS A 142 11.14 11.20 -1.34
C HIS A 142 12.37 12.09 -1.16
N HIS A 143 13.19 11.77 -0.17
CA HIS A 143 14.52 12.35 -0.03
C HIS A 143 15.53 11.47 -0.76
N ASP A 144 16.15 12.04 -1.77
CA ASP A 144 17.13 11.32 -2.56
C ASP A 144 18.51 11.31 -1.87
N ASP A 145 18.96 10.14 -1.43
CA ASP A 145 20.21 9.93 -0.70
C ASP A 145 21.44 9.73 -1.62
N GLY A 146 21.25 9.76 -2.94
CA GLY A 146 22.31 9.50 -3.92
C GLY A 146 22.41 8.05 -4.36
N ASP A 147 22.05 7.08 -3.51
CA ASP A 147 22.13 5.63 -3.78
C ASP A 147 20.82 5.13 -4.42
N ILE A 148 19.69 5.51 -3.81
CA ILE A 148 18.37 5.06 -4.21
C ILE A 148 17.50 6.25 -4.62
N GLY A 149 17.22 6.33 -5.92
CA GLY A 149 16.35 7.35 -6.52
C GLY A 149 15.13 6.77 -7.23
N PHE A 150 14.07 7.57 -7.33
CA PHE A 150 12.88 7.29 -8.13
C PHE A 150 12.79 8.25 -9.31
N THR A 151 12.08 7.84 -10.36
CA THR A 151 11.88 8.67 -11.57
C THR A 151 10.87 9.80 -11.34
N ALA A 152 9.94 9.62 -10.41
CA ALA A 152 9.09 10.69 -9.92
C ALA A 152 9.92 11.75 -9.19
N GLY A 153 9.47 13.01 -9.26
CA GLY A 153 10.12 14.10 -8.52
C GLY A 153 10.10 13.89 -7.00
N PRO A 154 10.93 14.63 -6.24
CA PRO A 154 11.05 14.45 -4.78
C PRO A 154 9.76 14.78 -4.02
N ALA A 155 8.87 15.57 -4.62
CA ALA A 155 7.53 15.84 -4.10
C ALA A 155 6.53 15.78 -5.26
N VAL A 156 5.50 14.94 -5.14
CA VAL A 156 4.41 14.82 -6.11
C VAL A 156 3.11 14.85 -5.35
N ARG A 157 2.23 15.80 -5.68
CA ARG A 157 0.89 15.91 -5.10
C ARG A 157 -0.14 15.89 -6.21
N VAL A 158 -1.05 14.92 -6.16
CA VAL A 158 -2.08 14.73 -7.19
C VAL A 158 -3.40 14.38 -6.52
N SER A 159 -4.47 15.07 -6.92
CA SER A 159 -5.84 14.75 -6.53
C SER A 159 -6.53 13.95 -7.64
N VAL A 160 -7.31 12.94 -7.25
CA VAL A 160 -8.14 12.14 -8.14
C VAL A 160 -9.55 12.03 -7.56
N PRO A 161 -10.59 11.82 -8.39
CA PRO A 161 -11.93 11.56 -7.86
C PRO A 161 -11.92 10.40 -6.87
N THR A 162 -12.65 10.51 -5.76
CA THR A 162 -12.73 9.44 -4.75
C THR A 162 -13.22 8.12 -5.35
N ALA A 163 -14.13 8.19 -6.33
CA ALA A 163 -14.59 7.02 -7.08
C ALA A 163 -13.46 6.33 -7.89
N ASP A 164 -12.56 7.11 -8.50
CA ASP A 164 -11.41 6.57 -9.24
C ASP A 164 -10.44 5.86 -8.28
N TYR A 165 -10.20 6.44 -7.10
CA TYR A 165 -9.37 5.82 -6.07
C TYR A 165 -9.97 4.49 -5.60
N LEU A 166 -11.27 4.48 -5.25
CA LEU A 166 -11.93 3.27 -4.78
C LEU A 166 -11.97 2.17 -5.85
N GLU A 167 -12.14 2.53 -7.12
CA GLU A 167 -12.04 1.57 -8.22
C GLU A 167 -10.62 1.02 -8.36
N ALA A 168 -9.59 1.84 -8.21
CA ALA A 168 -8.20 1.38 -8.25
C ALA A 168 -7.89 0.38 -7.12
N VAL A 169 -8.39 0.63 -5.90
CA VAL A 169 -8.25 -0.30 -4.77
C VAL A 169 -8.96 -1.63 -5.06
N ARG A 170 -10.20 -1.57 -5.56
CA ARG A 170 -10.97 -2.78 -5.95
C ARG A 170 -10.30 -3.54 -7.09
N ALA A 171 -9.70 -2.83 -8.04
CA ALA A 171 -8.97 -3.44 -9.13
C ALA A 171 -7.73 -4.19 -8.62
N LEU A 172 -6.92 -3.56 -7.74
CA LEU A 172 -5.77 -4.21 -7.10
C LEU A 172 -6.17 -5.50 -6.40
N ASP A 173 -7.20 -5.44 -5.53
CA ASP A 173 -7.70 -6.59 -4.78
C ASP A 173 -8.17 -7.71 -5.71
N ARG A 174 -9.06 -7.39 -6.66
CA ARG A 174 -9.59 -8.37 -7.61
C ARG A 174 -8.49 -9.01 -8.45
N GLU A 175 -7.56 -8.22 -8.96
CA GLU A 175 -6.48 -8.70 -9.84
C GLU A 175 -5.51 -9.59 -9.07
N LEU A 176 -5.11 -9.21 -7.85
CA LEU A 176 -4.26 -10.03 -7.01
C LEU A 176 -4.95 -11.33 -6.61
N MET A 177 -6.20 -11.28 -6.15
CA MET A 177 -6.94 -12.49 -5.78
C MET A 177 -7.11 -13.44 -6.97
N ALA A 178 -7.38 -12.91 -8.17
CA ALA A 178 -7.47 -13.71 -9.38
C ALA A 178 -6.12 -14.33 -9.77
N ALA A 179 -5.02 -13.59 -9.66
CA ALA A 179 -3.67 -14.10 -9.92
C ALA A 179 -3.28 -15.21 -8.93
N MET A 180 -3.58 -15.01 -7.63
CA MET A 180 -3.32 -15.99 -6.58
C MET A 180 -4.17 -17.25 -6.74
N ARG A 181 -5.45 -17.14 -7.08
CA ARG A 181 -6.30 -18.31 -7.38
C ARG A 181 -5.68 -19.18 -8.48
N LYS A 182 -5.20 -18.56 -9.56
CA LYS A 182 -4.55 -19.27 -10.66
C LYS A 182 -3.26 -19.97 -10.22
N ARG A 183 -2.44 -19.31 -9.39
CA ARG A 183 -1.20 -19.90 -8.84
C ARG A 183 -1.50 -21.12 -7.98
N ILE A 184 -2.46 -21.00 -7.06
CA ILE A 184 -2.84 -22.09 -6.15
C ILE A 184 -3.32 -23.30 -6.96
N GLN A 185 -4.21 -23.10 -7.94
CA GLN A 185 -4.67 -24.15 -8.85
C GLN A 185 -3.53 -24.80 -9.64
N GLU A 186 -2.53 -24.02 -10.06
CA GLU A 186 -1.36 -24.55 -10.76
C GLU A 186 -0.45 -25.37 -9.84
N ILE A 187 -0.23 -24.95 -8.60
CA ILE A 187 0.54 -25.73 -7.60
C ILE A 187 -0.18 -27.04 -7.30
N GLU A 188 -1.51 -27.01 -7.09
CA GLU A 188 -2.33 -28.21 -6.88
C GLU A 188 -2.22 -29.18 -8.07
N ARG A 189 -2.34 -28.67 -9.30
CA ARG A 189 -2.21 -29.47 -10.52
C ARG A 189 -0.83 -30.11 -10.66
N ARG A 190 0.23 -29.44 -10.21
CA ARG A 190 1.61 -29.96 -10.17
C ARG A 190 1.84 -30.94 -9.02
N GLY A 191 0.97 -30.97 -8.01
CA GLY A 191 1.17 -31.73 -6.77
C GLY A 191 2.21 -31.10 -5.84
N GLY A 192 2.37 -29.77 -5.89
CA GLY A 192 3.38 -29.02 -5.14
C GLY A 192 4.49 -28.43 -6.03
N LEU A 193 5.57 -27.98 -5.40
CA LEU A 193 6.80 -27.53 -6.07
C LEU A 193 7.98 -28.42 -5.65
N PRO A 194 8.91 -28.76 -6.57
CA PRO A 194 10.01 -29.66 -6.25
C PRO A 194 10.86 -29.14 -5.09
N GLY A 195 10.99 -29.95 -4.03
CA GLY A 195 11.84 -29.63 -2.88
C GLY A 195 11.32 -28.51 -1.97
N VAL A 196 10.06 -28.08 -2.14
CA VAL A 196 9.44 -27.03 -1.33
C VAL A 196 8.20 -27.59 -0.63
N GLU A 197 8.13 -27.39 0.69
CA GLU A 197 6.97 -27.72 1.49
C GLU A 197 5.83 -26.72 1.26
N ILE A 198 4.64 -27.22 0.96
CA ILE A 198 3.44 -26.39 0.75
C ILE A 198 2.24 -27.09 1.40
N ASP A 199 1.66 -26.46 2.43
CA ASP A 199 0.34 -26.85 2.95
C ASP A 199 -0.73 -26.33 1.99
N LEU A 200 -1.09 -27.13 0.98
CA LEU A 200 -2.11 -26.78 -0.01
C LEU A 200 -3.46 -26.44 0.63
N ALA A 201 -3.88 -27.21 1.63
CA ALA A 201 -5.15 -26.98 2.30
C ALA A 201 -5.11 -25.69 3.13
N GLY A 202 -3.98 -25.39 3.77
CA GLY A 202 -3.73 -24.11 4.44
C GLY A 202 -3.75 -22.94 3.47
N LEU A 203 -3.12 -23.10 2.31
CA LEU A 203 -3.03 -22.09 1.26
C LEU A 203 -4.41 -21.75 0.67
N GLU A 204 -5.25 -22.75 0.41
CA GLU A 204 -6.64 -22.53 -0.04
C GLU A 204 -7.45 -21.76 1.01
N ARG A 205 -7.38 -22.18 2.29
CA ARG A 205 -8.09 -21.51 3.39
C ARG A 205 -7.65 -20.06 3.56
N GLU A 206 -6.35 -19.81 3.56
CA GLU A 206 -5.80 -18.46 3.69
C GLU A 206 -6.24 -17.60 2.50
N HIS A 207 -6.21 -18.13 1.28
CA HIS A 207 -6.64 -17.38 0.11
C HIS A 207 -8.15 -17.04 0.17
N GLU A 208 -9.00 -17.97 0.58
CA GLU A 208 -10.43 -17.70 0.77
C GLU A 208 -10.70 -16.66 1.84
N ASP A 209 -9.92 -16.67 2.93
CA ASP A 209 -10.02 -15.64 3.97
C ASP A 209 -9.62 -14.26 3.41
N ARG A 210 -8.45 -14.17 2.76
CA ARG A 210 -7.92 -12.93 2.17
C ARG A 210 -8.84 -12.30 1.13
N THR A 211 -9.60 -13.08 0.36
CA THR A 211 -10.60 -12.55 -0.59
C THR A 211 -11.71 -11.72 0.06
N ARG A 212 -11.88 -11.83 1.38
CA ARG A 212 -12.91 -11.10 2.13
C ARG A 212 -12.38 -9.82 2.74
N TRP A 213 -11.06 -9.63 2.80
CA TRP A 213 -10.42 -8.57 3.60
C TRP A 213 -10.82 -7.18 3.15
N LEU A 214 -10.79 -6.86 1.85
CA LEU A 214 -11.20 -5.54 1.36
C LEU A 214 -12.64 -5.21 1.78
N ARG A 215 -13.58 -6.15 1.59
CA ARG A 215 -14.99 -5.96 1.99
C ARG A 215 -15.12 -5.76 3.49
N LEU A 216 -14.38 -6.51 4.30
CA LEU A 216 -14.42 -6.40 5.76
C LEU A 216 -13.83 -5.07 6.23
N ASN A 217 -12.71 -4.63 5.65
CA ASN A 217 -12.11 -3.34 5.98
C ASN A 217 -13.00 -2.17 5.57
N LEU A 218 -13.58 -2.19 4.37
CA LEU A 218 -14.53 -1.15 3.91
C LEU A 218 -15.82 -1.08 4.74
N ALA A 219 -16.15 -2.13 5.50
CA ALA A 219 -17.31 -2.14 6.39
C ALA A 219 -16.99 -1.59 7.80
N ARG A 220 -15.72 -1.28 8.10
CA ARG A 220 -15.33 -0.69 9.38
C ARG A 220 -15.79 0.77 9.46
N SER A 221 -16.35 1.15 10.61
CA SER A 221 -16.51 2.56 10.96
C SER A 221 -15.16 3.10 11.39
N ILE A 222 -14.71 4.20 10.78
CA ILE A 222 -13.60 5.00 11.27
C ILE A 222 -14.24 6.21 11.96
N GLU A 223 -13.83 6.44 13.20
CA GLU A 223 -14.33 7.54 14.04
C GLU A 223 -13.13 8.34 14.54
N THR A 224 -12.55 9.13 13.64
CA THR A 224 -11.45 10.02 14.01
C THR A 224 -11.97 11.18 14.86
N ASP A 225 -11.32 11.42 16.01
CA ASP A 225 -11.60 12.62 16.80
C ASP A 225 -10.93 13.85 16.15
N TRP A 226 -11.60 14.38 15.13
CA TRP A 226 -11.16 15.58 14.43
C TRP A 226 -11.02 16.80 15.34
N ALA A 227 -11.76 16.85 16.46
CA ALA A 227 -11.65 17.95 17.40
C ALA A 227 -10.33 17.88 18.19
N ALA A 228 -9.89 16.68 18.60
CA ALA A 228 -8.58 16.46 19.19
C ALA A 228 -7.44 16.80 18.22
N ILE A 229 -7.52 16.30 16.98
CA ILE A 229 -6.53 16.63 15.94
C ILE A 229 -6.47 18.15 15.70
N THR A 230 -7.61 18.83 15.66
CA THR A 230 -7.65 20.29 15.49
C THR A 230 -7.03 21.06 16.65
N ARG A 231 -7.05 20.51 17.87
CA ARG A 231 -6.37 21.12 19.02
C ARG A 231 -4.86 20.88 18.96
N GLY A 232 -4.42 19.67 18.65
CA GLY A 232 -2.99 19.32 18.54
C GLY A 232 -2.29 19.82 17.28
N ALA A 233 -3.03 20.18 16.23
CA ALA A 233 -2.48 20.72 14.98
C ALA A 233 -2.14 22.22 15.03
N ARG A 234 -2.39 22.90 16.16
CA ARG A 234 -2.21 24.35 16.35
C ARG A 234 -0.87 24.68 16.97
#